data_AF-A0A3N5TRC2-F1
#
_entry.id   AF-A0A3N5TRC2-F1
#
_cell.length_a   1.000
_cell.length_b   1.000
_cell.length_c   1.000
_cell.angle_alpha   90.00
_cell.angle_beta   90.00
_cell.angle_gamma   90.00
#
_symmetry.space_group_name_H-M   'P 1'
#
loop_
_entity.id
_entity.type
_entity.pdbx_description
1 polymer ?
#
loop_
_entity_poly.entity_id
_entity_poly.type
_entity_poly.pdbx_seq_one_letter_code
_entity_poly.pdbx_strand_id
1 'polypeptide(L)'
;MAVLTDQFRRYVTRMLQSSVQADRPAYVYDPILAQVERVGDPERQGTLSFAVCPPYQGKDADQIMCGYANTGVVGAAEAHFAAVVEGTIDAELERKVVALKEGFPSLPATTCATILNGLNCEIQQEQVLAIYGSYGTSRATKTLAETFNFTELNRRAHGLQQLIDAGSKQQRQAVQNRYLAMHAYVTAPNGGREQVIAESGLKRSLFFFYWKAFQRYGLLGLVNRARETFRRSKIGLANEAQLVVDKLRRPQRPNSFFTERLQSKKIRTDPSTVMKIFTKWNVKDYRCEFVHNLERLEAADEKASQQEEPIPEEKPVRWVDQNFLIKLSGLRTAPAPIDAPGLFALWCYLEELGIFPVLQAMGLTGGGEEKGYSWFDLFLLAIGRTFYGISSYSKACEHQELSLPLFSHLLALPCNDSFLNGLASVSEEQIRVLRRWLVKRGKELGVLEGKRIAMDFHQIDRDVRIAELRNFGKGPSPKKKLCCNGFRPHLAWDLETGCLIVAEFRKSS
;
A
#
# COMPACT_ATOMS: atom_id res chain seq x y z
N MET A 1 4.43 24.17 -10.13
CA MET A 1 3.38 23.25 -9.71
C MET A 1 2.12 24.07 -9.57
N ALA A 2 1.08 23.48 -10.08
CA ALA A 2 -0.08 24.15 -10.60
C ALA A 2 -1.18 23.12 -10.46
N VAL A 3 -2.20 23.46 -9.70
CA VAL A 3 -3.37 22.62 -9.54
C VAL A 3 -4.17 22.72 -10.83
N LEU A 4 -4.50 21.60 -11.45
CA LEU A 4 -5.27 21.59 -12.69
C LEU A 4 -6.72 21.91 -12.39
N THR A 5 -7.37 22.71 -13.23
CA THR A 5 -8.82 22.90 -13.17
C THR A 5 -9.53 21.56 -13.37
N ASP A 6 -10.73 21.39 -12.82
CA ASP A 6 -11.44 20.10 -12.91
C ASP A 6 -11.74 19.70 -14.37
N GLN A 7 -12.11 20.66 -15.23
CA GLN A 7 -12.32 20.43 -16.66
C GLN A 7 -11.05 19.91 -17.32
N PHE A 8 -9.92 20.58 -17.12
CA PHE A 8 -8.64 20.20 -17.73
C PHE A 8 -8.12 18.87 -17.18
N ARG A 9 -8.25 18.64 -15.86
CA ARG A 9 -7.87 17.38 -15.22
C ARG A 9 -8.66 16.21 -15.78
N ARG A 10 -9.97 16.33 -15.95
CA ARG A 10 -10.83 15.27 -16.54
C ARG A 10 -10.41 14.98 -17.97
N TYR A 11 -10.14 16.01 -18.76
CA TYR A 11 -9.62 15.90 -20.12
C TYR A 11 -8.33 15.08 -20.16
N VAL A 12 -7.31 15.48 -19.40
CA VAL A 12 -6.00 14.80 -19.39
C VAL A 12 -6.13 13.38 -18.86
N THR A 13 -6.87 13.18 -17.77
CA THR A 13 -7.01 11.86 -17.14
C THR A 13 -7.67 10.86 -18.08
N ARG A 14 -8.72 11.25 -18.81
CA ARG A 14 -9.38 10.40 -19.80
C ARG A 14 -8.43 10.02 -20.94
N MET A 15 -7.72 10.99 -21.51
CA MET A 15 -6.74 10.76 -22.57
C MET A 15 -5.66 9.76 -22.12
N LEU A 16 -5.08 9.95 -20.93
CA LEU A 16 -4.04 9.06 -20.40
C LEU A 16 -4.58 7.66 -20.07
N GLN A 17 -5.80 7.55 -19.55
CA GLN A 17 -6.44 6.24 -19.31
C GLN A 17 -6.65 5.46 -20.59
N SER A 18 -7.19 6.11 -21.64
CA SER A 18 -7.39 5.47 -22.94
C SER A 18 -6.05 5.04 -23.58
N SER A 19 -5.00 5.87 -23.44
CA SER A 19 -3.65 5.56 -23.88
C SER A 19 -3.10 4.28 -23.23
N VAL A 20 -3.27 4.12 -21.91
CA VAL A 20 -2.81 2.94 -21.17
C VAL A 20 -3.64 1.70 -21.52
N GLN A 21 -4.97 1.83 -21.57
CA GLN A 21 -5.86 0.70 -21.84
C GLN A 21 -5.66 0.09 -23.23
N ALA A 22 -5.30 0.90 -24.21
CA ALA A 22 -5.12 0.47 -25.58
C ALA A 22 -3.65 0.29 -26.00
N ASP A 23 -2.71 0.49 -25.07
CA ASP A 23 -1.26 0.48 -25.31
C ASP A 23 -0.84 1.31 -26.53
N ARG A 24 -1.34 2.55 -26.60
CA ARG A 24 -1.14 3.47 -27.73
C ARG A 24 -0.73 4.86 -27.25
N PRO A 25 -0.02 5.65 -28.08
CA PRO A 25 0.43 7.00 -27.70
C PRO A 25 -0.72 7.92 -27.29
N ALA A 26 -0.49 8.80 -26.31
CA ALA A 26 -1.52 9.70 -25.76
C ALA A 26 -2.11 10.67 -26.80
N TYR A 27 -1.33 11.12 -27.79
CA TYR A 27 -1.82 12.01 -28.84
C TYR A 27 -2.94 11.39 -29.70
N VAL A 28 -3.05 10.05 -29.74
CA VAL A 28 -4.15 9.30 -30.41
C VAL A 28 -5.47 9.52 -29.69
N TYR A 29 -5.44 9.77 -28.39
CA TYR A 29 -6.63 9.95 -27.55
C TYR A 29 -6.83 11.40 -27.12
N ASP A 30 -6.19 12.35 -27.81
CA ASP A 30 -6.30 13.78 -27.53
C ASP A 30 -7.48 14.38 -28.32
N PRO A 31 -8.61 14.74 -27.67
CA PRO A 31 -9.80 15.24 -28.36
C PRO A 31 -9.60 16.59 -29.06
N ILE A 32 -8.67 17.44 -28.58
CA ILE A 32 -8.39 18.72 -29.21
C ILE A 32 -7.65 18.49 -30.51
N LEU A 33 -6.65 17.61 -30.50
CA LEU A 33 -5.95 17.22 -31.72
C LEU A 33 -6.93 16.54 -32.70
N ALA A 34 -7.79 15.63 -32.22
CA ALA A 34 -8.84 15.02 -33.04
C ALA A 34 -9.73 16.04 -33.76
N GLN A 35 -10.09 17.13 -33.06
CA GLN A 35 -10.89 18.22 -33.63
C GLN A 35 -10.11 19.02 -34.67
N VAL A 36 -8.86 19.38 -34.38
CA VAL A 36 -7.99 20.14 -35.30
C VAL A 36 -7.74 19.34 -36.58
N GLU A 37 -7.48 18.04 -36.49
CA GLU A 37 -7.25 17.16 -37.63
C GLU A 37 -8.48 17.03 -38.54
N ARG A 38 -9.69 17.03 -37.97
CA ARG A 38 -10.93 16.83 -38.74
C ARG A 38 -11.26 18.01 -39.67
N VAL A 39 -10.80 19.22 -39.35
CA VAL A 39 -11.23 20.46 -40.03
C VAL A 39 -10.04 21.24 -40.61
N GLY A 40 -8.82 20.99 -40.15
CA GLY A 40 -7.61 21.72 -40.55
C GLY A 40 -7.11 21.48 -41.97
N ASP A 41 -7.62 20.47 -42.68
CA ASP A 41 -7.21 20.17 -44.07
C ASP A 41 -8.44 19.94 -44.99
N PRO A 42 -8.99 21.00 -45.62
CA PRO A 42 -10.08 20.87 -46.58
C PRO A 42 -9.66 20.18 -47.89
N GLU A 43 -8.37 20.07 -48.20
CA GLU A 43 -7.87 19.38 -49.41
C GLU A 43 -7.66 17.88 -49.19
N ARG A 44 -7.53 17.42 -47.94
CA ARG A 44 -7.38 16.00 -47.59
C ARG A 44 -8.55 15.49 -46.78
N GLN A 45 -9.71 15.37 -47.44
CA GLN A 45 -10.82 14.54 -46.95
C GLN A 45 -10.35 13.09 -46.80
N GLY A 46 -9.87 12.73 -45.61
CA GLY A 46 -9.51 11.36 -45.26
C GLY A 46 -8.06 11.03 -45.59
N THR A 47 -7.17 11.29 -44.63
CA THR A 47 -5.95 10.55 -44.26
C THR A 47 -5.12 11.54 -43.43
N LEU A 48 -5.15 11.53 -42.09
CA LEU A 48 -4.71 10.41 -41.27
C LEU A 48 -5.51 10.17 -39.97
N SER A 49 -5.75 8.88 -39.71
CA SER A 49 -6.59 8.32 -38.66
C SER A 49 -5.83 8.02 -37.36
N PHE A 50 -4.99 8.93 -36.85
CA PHE A 50 -4.34 8.63 -35.57
C PHE A 50 -5.24 8.95 -34.38
N ALA A 51 -6.15 9.91 -34.50
CA ALA A 51 -7.09 10.22 -33.42
C ALA A 51 -8.23 9.20 -33.38
N VAL A 52 -8.33 8.46 -32.27
CA VAL A 52 -9.39 7.45 -32.05
C VAL A 52 -10.57 8.05 -31.28
N CYS A 53 -10.39 9.20 -30.63
CA CYS A 53 -11.45 9.87 -29.90
C CYS A 53 -12.45 10.56 -30.84
N PRO A 54 -13.76 10.50 -30.54
CA PRO A 54 -14.74 11.29 -31.27
C PRO A 54 -14.43 12.79 -31.07
N PRO A 55 -14.46 13.58 -32.15
CA PRO A 55 -14.28 15.02 -32.09
C PRO A 55 -15.44 15.70 -31.36
N TYR A 56 -15.24 16.95 -30.95
CA TYR A 56 -16.29 17.77 -30.35
C TYR A 56 -17.44 18.00 -31.33
N GLN A 57 -18.63 18.30 -30.83
CA GLN A 57 -19.82 18.56 -31.64
C GLN A 57 -20.44 19.92 -31.31
N GLY A 58 -21.14 20.50 -32.28
CA GLY A 58 -21.86 21.76 -32.13
C GLY A 58 -20.94 22.93 -31.76
N LYS A 59 -21.39 23.78 -30.84
CA LYS A 59 -20.73 25.05 -30.49
C LYS A 59 -19.29 24.89 -30.03
N ASP A 60 -18.95 23.81 -29.33
CA ASP A 60 -17.59 23.58 -28.84
C ASP A 60 -16.61 23.30 -29.99
N ALA A 61 -17.06 22.61 -31.04
CA ALA A 61 -16.26 22.35 -32.23
C ALA A 61 -15.93 23.66 -32.97
N ASP A 62 -16.94 24.52 -33.15
CA ASP A 62 -16.79 25.81 -33.82
C ASP A 62 -15.83 26.72 -33.04
N GLN A 63 -15.97 26.79 -31.71
CA GLN A 63 -15.09 27.57 -30.84
C GLN A 63 -13.64 27.12 -30.92
N ILE A 64 -13.40 25.80 -30.83
CA ILE A 64 -12.05 25.22 -30.95
C ILE A 64 -11.42 25.59 -32.29
N MET A 65 -12.19 25.50 -33.39
CA MET A 65 -11.68 25.82 -34.73
C MET A 65 -11.43 27.31 -34.94
N CYS A 66 -12.29 28.18 -34.41
CA CYS A 66 -12.02 29.62 -34.39
C CYS A 66 -10.74 29.93 -33.60
N GLY A 67 -10.54 29.29 -32.45
CA GLY A 67 -9.30 29.40 -31.67
C GLY A 67 -8.07 28.92 -32.44
N TYR A 68 -8.19 27.78 -33.12
CA TYR A 68 -7.12 27.22 -33.96
C TYR A 68 -6.72 28.15 -35.10
N ALA A 69 -7.71 28.73 -35.81
CA ALA A 69 -7.46 29.68 -36.89
C ALA A 69 -6.72 30.94 -36.42
N ASN A 70 -6.98 31.38 -35.18
CA ASN A 70 -6.38 32.58 -34.63
C ASN A 70 -4.92 32.38 -34.19
N THR A 71 -4.64 31.33 -33.41
CA THR A 71 -3.29 31.14 -32.80
C THR A 71 -2.79 29.70 -32.78
N GLY A 72 -3.31 28.84 -33.65
CA GLY A 72 -2.90 27.44 -33.79
C GLY A 72 -3.39 26.56 -32.64
N VAL A 73 -2.71 25.45 -32.38
CA VAL A 73 -3.11 24.46 -31.36
C VAL A 73 -3.22 25.03 -29.94
N VAL A 74 -2.49 26.11 -29.63
CA VAL A 74 -2.64 26.82 -28.35
C VAL A 74 -3.99 27.54 -28.29
N GLY A 75 -4.40 28.19 -29.38
CA GLY A 75 -5.70 28.85 -29.49
C GLY A 75 -6.86 27.86 -29.47
N ALA A 76 -6.68 26.66 -30.02
CA ALA A 76 -7.65 25.57 -29.90
C ALA A 76 -7.88 25.18 -28.42
N ALA A 77 -6.80 25.09 -27.63
CA ALA A 77 -6.89 24.82 -26.20
C ALA A 77 -7.45 26.01 -25.40
N GLU A 78 -7.07 27.25 -25.74
CA GLU A 78 -7.59 28.49 -25.15
C GLU A 78 -9.10 28.62 -25.34
N ALA A 79 -9.60 28.32 -26.55
CA ALA A 79 -11.03 28.37 -26.84
C ALA A 79 -11.85 27.31 -26.11
N HIS A 80 -11.25 26.15 -25.80
CA HIS A 80 -11.94 25.07 -25.10
C HIS A 80 -11.84 25.18 -23.57
N PHE A 81 -10.71 25.65 -23.06
CA PHE A 81 -10.45 25.76 -21.63
C PHE A 81 -10.36 27.23 -21.22
N ALA A 82 -11.32 27.69 -20.42
CA ALA A 82 -11.25 29.02 -19.82
C ALA A 82 -9.99 29.20 -18.95
N ALA A 83 -9.58 28.14 -18.25
CA ALA A 83 -8.30 28.05 -17.55
C ALA A 83 -7.85 26.59 -17.44
N VAL A 84 -6.55 26.36 -17.54
CA VAL A 84 -5.86 25.08 -17.40
C VAL A 84 -5.42 24.86 -15.96
N VAL A 85 -5.04 25.93 -15.27
CA VAL A 85 -4.55 25.92 -13.88
C VAL A 85 -5.49 26.73 -12.99
N GLU A 86 -5.74 26.20 -11.79
CA GLU A 86 -6.51 26.86 -10.74
C GLU A 86 -5.66 27.90 -10.02
N GLY A 87 -6.02 29.17 -10.17
CA GLY A 87 -5.31 30.31 -9.58
C GLY A 87 -5.65 30.63 -8.12
N THR A 88 -6.63 29.93 -7.54
CA THR A 88 -7.15 30.20 -6.19
C THR A 88 -6.32 29.53 -5.08
N ILE A 89 -5.46 28.57 -5.43
CA ILE A 89 -4.65 27.82 -4.47
C ILE A 89 -3.25 28.42 -4.39
N ASP A 90 -2.89 28.93 -3.22
CA ASP A 90 -1.56 29.46 -2.95
C ASP A 90 -0.48 28.36 -3.05
N ALA A 91 0.71 28.76 -3.52
CA ALA A 91 1.85 27.88 -3.72
C ALA A 91 2.37 27.27 -2.40
N GLU A 92 2.28 27.99 -1.29
CA GLU A 92 2.67 27.46 0.01
C GLU A 92 1.68 26.42 0.51
N LEU A 93 0.38 26.66 0.28
CA LEU A 93 -0.68 25.73 0.60
C LEU A 93 -0.57 24.43 -0.23
N GLU A 94 -0.39 24.55 -1.54
CA GLU A 94 -0.12 23.42 -2.45
C GLU A 94 1.05 22.58 -1.92
N ARG A 95 2.15 23.23 -1.55
CA ARG A 95 3.34 22.56 -1.01
C ARG A 95 3.05 21.80 0.29
N LYS A 96 2.31 22.38 1.23
CA LYS A 96 2.00 21.74 2.52
C LYS A 96 1.12 20.51 2.32
N VAL A 97 0.11 20.59 1.44
CA VAL A 97 -0.74 19.43 1.07
C VAL A 97 0.08 18.31 0.43
N VAL A 98 0.95 18.65 -0.52
CA VAL A 98 1.82 17.68 -1.20
C VAL A 98 2.80 17.05 -0.23
N ALA A 99 3.39 17.83 0.68
CA ALA A 99 4.28 17.30 1.70
C ALA A 99 3.57 16.32 2.64
N LEU A 100 2.39 16.67 3.14
CA LEU A 100 1.59 15.77 3.98
C LEU A 100 1.24 14.47 3.24
N LYS A 101 0.89 14.55 1.95
CA LYS A 101 0.56 13.37 1.15
C LYS A 101 1.77 12.50 0.79
N GLU A 102 2.93 13.10 0.52
CA GLU A 102 4.18 12.35 0.33
C GLU A 102 4.68 11.71 1.64
N GLY A 103 4.49 12.38 2.79
CA GLY A 103 4.84 11.84 4.11
C GLY A 103 3.91 10.74 4.60
N PHE A 104 2.62 10.84 4.25
CA PHE A 104 1.55 9.92 4.63
C PHE A 104 0.69 9.57 3.39
N PRO A 105 1.08 8.57 2.58
CA PRO A 105 0.40 8.24 1.32
C PRO A 105 -1.08 7.87 1.49
N SER A 106 -1.46 7.28 2.62
CA SER A 106 -2.83 6.89 2.97
C SER A 106 -3.67 8.04 3.56
N LEU A 107 -3.11 9.24 3.72
CA LEU A 107 -3.79 10.40 4.33
C LEU A 107 -5.07 10.78 3.55
N PRO A 108 -6.25 10.74 4.18
CA PRO A 108 -7.50 11.21 3.59
C PRO A 108 -7.51 12.74 3.42
N ALA A 109 -8.24 13.22 2.41
CA ALA A 109 -8.34 14.65 2.15
C ALA A 109 -9.01 15.43 3.28
N THR A 110 -10.02 14.84 3.94
CA THR A 110 -10.67 15.39 5.14
C THR A 110 -9.66 15.64 6.25
N THR A 111 -8.87 14.62 6.59
CA THR A 111 -7.83 14.70 7.62
C THR A 111 -6.75 15.72 7.26
N CYS A 112 -6.32 15.74 6.00
CA CYS A 112 -5.35 16.71 5.51
C CYS A 112 -5.87 18.16 5.67
N ALA A 113 -7.14 18.42 5.33
CA ALA A 113 -7.76 19.73 5.53
C ALA A 113 -7.82 20.09 7.02
N THR A 114 -8.23 19.17 7.90
CA THR A 114 -8.26 19.40 9.35
C THR A 114 -6.88 19.75 9.92
N ILE A 115 -5.82 19.04 9.52
CA ILE A 115 -4.45 19.34 9.95
C ILE A 115 -4.03 20.74 9.53
N LEU A 116 -4.28 21.11 8.28
CA LEU A 116 -3.90 22.41 7.73
C LEU A 116 -4.70 23.56 8.34
N ASN A 117 -6.00 23.39 8.53
CA ASN A 117 -6.83 24.37 9.25
C ASN A 117 -6.34 24.55 10.70
N GLY A 118 -5.90 23.46 11.35
CA GLY A 118 -5.26 23.53 12.65
C GLY A 118 -3.96 24.33 12.68
N LEU A 119 -3.24 24.44 11.55
CA LEU A 119 -2.03 25.24 11.36
C LEU A 119 -2.33 26.64 10.80
N ASN A 120 -3.58 27.10 10.92
CA ASN A 120 -4.07 28.39 10.41
C ASN A 120 -3.93 28.53 8.87
N CYS A 121 -3.98 27.42 8.14
CA CYS A 121 -4.07 27.40 6.69
C CYS A 121 -5.52 27.14 6.30
N GLU A 122 -6.28 28.18 5.97
CA GLU A 122 -7.68 28.06 5.54
C GLU A 122 -7.77 27.25 4.25
N ILE A 123 -8.28 26.01 4.35
CA ILE A 123 -8.44 25.13 3.20
C ILE A 123 -9.67 24.24 3.32
N GLN A 124 -10.40 24.14 2.21
CA GLN A 124 -11.54 23.24 2.08
C GLN A 124 -11.12 21.85 1.57
N GLN A 125 -11.90 20.83 1.92
CA GLN A 125 -11.64 19.45 1.49
C GLN A 125 -11.56 19.32 -0.04
N GLU A 126 -12.39 20.08 -0.77
CA GLU A 126 -12.44 20.08 -2.22
C GLU A 126 -11.12 20.55 -2.85
N GLN A 127 -10.49 21.57 -2.27
CA GLN A 127 -9.19 22.07 -2.71
C GLN A 127 -8.08 21.02 -2.48
N VAL A 128 -8.13 20.30 -1.35
CA VAL A 128 -7.21 19.18 -1.09
C VAL A 128 -7.39 18.06 -2.12
N LEU A 129 -8.63 17.69 -2.42
CA LEU A 129 -8.94 16.69 -3.45
C LEU A 129 -8.45 17.13 -4.83
N ALA A 130 -8.57 18.42 -5.15
CA ALA A 130 -8.08 18.98 -6.40
C ALA A 130 -6.55 18.87 -6.52
N ILE A 131 -5.83 19.14 -5.43
CA ILE A 131 -4.38 18.94 -5.35
C ILE A 131 -4.05 17.45 -5.48
N TYR A 132 -4.74 16.56 -4.76
CA TYR A 132 -4.47 15.11 -4.87
C TYR A 132 -4.68 14.58 -6.29
N GLY A 133 -5.76 15.00 -6.96
CA GLY A 133 -6.01 14.65 -8.36
C GLY A 133 -4.93 15.17 -9.30
N SER A 134 -4.49 16.42 -9.11
CA SER A 134 -3.47 17.04 -9.96
C SER A 134 -2.10 16.39 -9.78
N TYR A 135 -1.81 15.80 -8.62
CA TYR A 135 -0.53 15.15 -8.35
C TYR A 135 -0.52 13.64 -8.59
N GLY A 136 -1.62 13.08 -9.10
CA GLY A 136 -1.73 11.65 -9.33
C GLY A 136 -1.96 10.83 -8.05
N THR A 137 -2.13 11.49 -6.89
CA THR A 137 -2.25 10.82 -5.58
C THR A 137 -3.69 10.52 -5.17
N SER A 138 -4.66 10.86 -6.01
CA SER A 138 -6.06 10.44 -5.85
C SER A 138 -6.25 8.96 -6.27
N ARG A 139 -7.28 8.31 -5.74
CA ARG A 139 -7.60 6.90 -6.06
C ARG A 139 -7.79 6.66 -7.56
N ALA A 140 -8.39 7.62 -8.27
CA ALA A 140 -8.67 7.51 -9.71
C ALA A 140 -7.41 7.69 -10.59
N THR A 141 -6.41 8.39 -10.09
CA THR A 141 -5.18 8.73 -10.84
C THR A 141 -3.96 7.91 -10.40
N LYS A 142 -4.09 7.09 -9.34
CA LYS A 142 -2.97 6.31 -8.78
C LYS A 142 -2.35 5.35 -9.80
N THR A 143 -3.18 4.64 -10.55
CA THR A 143 -2.73 3.74 -11.63
C THR A 143 -2.00 4.49 -12.74
N LEU A 144 -2.44 5.72 -13.06
CA LEU A 144 -1.76 6.56 -14.03
C LEU A 144 -0.42 7.08 -13.50
N ALA A 145 -0.30 7.32 -12.20
CA ALA A 145 0.92 7.85 -11.59
C ALA A 145 2.08 6.84 -11.61
N GLU A 146 1.80 5.56 -11.78
CA GLU A 146 2.80 4.51 -11.99
C GLU A 146 3.43 4.60 -13.39
N THR A 147 2.69 5.09 -14.39
CA THR A 147 3.13 5.20 -15.78
C THR A 147 3.59 6.62 -16.15
N PHE A 148 2.93 7.64 -15.62
CA PHE A 148 3.11 9.05 -16.01
C PHE A 148 3.65 9.90 -14.86
N ASN A 149 4.52 10.85 -15.20
CA ASN A 149 5.04 11.80 -14.23
C ASN A 149 4.11 13.01 -14.11
N PHE A 150 3.21 13.00 -13.12
CA PHE A 150 2.28 14.10 -12.85
C PHE A 150 2.97 15.42 -12.50
N THR A 151 4.19 15.37 -11.95
CA THR A 151 4.99 16.60 -11.72
C THR A 151 5.40 17.25 -13.05
N GLU A 152 5.83 16.45 -14.02
CA GLU A 152 6.10 16.95 -15.36
C GLU A 152 4.83 17.47 -16.05
N LEU A 153 3.72 16.76 -15.89
CA LEU A 153 2.42 17.11 -16.44
C LEU A 153 1.96 18.48 -15.94
N ASN A 154 1.98 18.72 -14.63
CA ASN A 154 1.58 20.01 -14.05
C ASN A 154 2.49 21.15 -14.49
N ARG A 155 3.79 20.88 -14.70
CA ARG A 155 4.73 21.89 -15.23
C ARG A 155 4.44 22.26 -16.69
N ARG A 156 3.98 21.31 -17.50
CA ARG A 156 3.56 21.55 -18.89
C ARG A 156 2.21 22.25 -18.95
N ALA A 157 1.27 21.87 -18.09
CA ALA A 157 -0.02 22.53 -17.93
C ALA A 157 0.15 24.00 -17.49
N HIS A 158 1.05 24.28 -16.54
CA HIS A 158 1.40 25.65 -16.17
C HIS A 158 2.05 26.42 -17.32
N GLY A 159 2.91 25.76 -18.11
CA GLY A 159 3.45 26.36 -19.33
C GLY A 159 2.37 26.69 -20.36
N LEU A 160 1.33 25.87 -20.47
CA LEU A 160 0.19 26.10 -21.36
C LEU A 160 -0.64 27.29 -20.86
N GLN A 161 -0.91 27.38 -19.56
CA GLN A 161 -1.57 28.53 -18.96
C GLN A 161 -0.80 29.84 -19.23
N GLN A 162 0.53 29.84 -19.06
CA GLN A 162 1.35 31.01 -19.38
C GLN A 162 1.27 31.42 -20.86
N LEU A 163 1.13 30.45 -21.77
CA LEU A 163 0.94 30.74 -23.19
C LEU A 163 -0.44 31.35 -23.48
N ILE A 164 -1.47 30.88 -22.79
CA ILE A 164 -2.84 31.39 -22.87
C ILE A 164 -2.90 32.83 -22.32
N ASP A 165 -2.38 33.08 -21.12
CA ASP A 165 -2.52 34.38 -20.46
C ASP A 165 -1.62 35.47 -21.06
N ALA A 166 -0.36 35.14 -21.33
CA ALA A 166 0.69 36.12 -21.64
C ALA A 166 1.70 35.65 -22.69
N GLY A 167 1.40 34.56 -23.41
CA GLY A 167 2.30 33.98 -24.40
C GLY A 167 2.49 34.90 -25.58
N SER A 168 3.74 35.20 -25.93
CA SER A 168 4.02 35.98 -27.13
C SER A 168 3.60 35.22 -28.39
N LYS A 169 3.26 35.94 -29.46
CA LYS A 169 2.92 35.34 -30.76
C LYS A 169 4.01 34.37 -31.25
N GLN A 170 5.29 34.69 -31.01
CA GLN A 170 6.42 33.81 -31.32
C GLN A 170 6.42 32.51 -30.51
N GLN A 171 6.10 32.58 -29.21
CA GLN A 171 6.04 31.39 -28.36
C GLN A 171 4.88 30.46 -28.75
N ARG A 172 3.71 31.04 -29.05
CA ARG A 172 2.55 30.28 -29.56
C ARG A 172 2.87 29.64 -30.93
N GLN A 173 3.49 30.40 -31.83
CA GLN A 173 3.94 29.89 -33.13
C GLN A 173 4.98 28.76 -32.98
N ALA A 174 5.88 28.84 -32.01
CA ALA A 174 6.84 27.77 -31.76
C ALA A 174 6.16 26.45 -31.36
N VAL A 175 5.06 26.50 -30.61
CA VAL A 175 4.25 25.30 -30.29
C VAL A 175 3.53 24.79 -31.53
N GLN A 176 2.97 25.68 -32.35
CA GLN A 176 2.34 25.32 -33.61
C GLN A 176 3.34 24.64 -34.58
N ASN A 177 4.55 25.20 -34.73
CA ASN A 177 5.58 24.61 -35.59
C ASN A 177 6.00 23.22 -35.09
N ARG A 178 6.05 22.99 -33.76
CA ARG A 178 6.30 21.66 -33.20
C ARG A 178 5.16 20.71 -33.53
N TYR A 179 3.91 21.13 -33.40
CA TYR A 179 2.76 20.31 -33.76
C TYR A 179 2.82 19.90 -35.24
N LEU A 180 3.02 20.87 -36.15
CA LEU A 180 3.12 20.60 -37.59
C LEU A 180 4.27 19.64 -37.91
N ALA A 181 5.41 19.74 -37.22
CA ALA A 181 6.52 18.81 -37.38
C ALA A 181 6.19 17.38 -36.90
N MET A 182 5.51 17.24 -35.75
CA MET A 182 5.06 15.92 -35.25
C MET A 182 4.00 15.32 -36.16
N HIS A 183 3.05 16.14 -36.63
CA HIS A 183 2.04 15.76 -37.60
C HIS A 183 2.72 15.24 -38.88
N ALA A 184 3.56 16.05 -39.53
CA ALA A 184 4.29 15.67 -40.74
C ALA A 184 5.06 14.34 -40.57
N TYR A 185 5.65 14.11 -39.39
CA TYR A 185 6.41 12.90 -39.10
C TYR A 185 5.54 11.64 -38.97
N VAL A 186 4.35 11.78 -38.38
CA VAL A 186 3.34 10.71 -38.29
C VAL A 186 2.77 10.39 -39.68
N THR A 187 2.59 11.42 -40.51
CA THR A 187 1.97 11.32 -41.83
C THR A 187 2.94 10.94 -42.95
N ALA A 188 4.25 10.98 -42.69
CA ALA A 188 5.26 10.73 -43.72
C ALA A 188 5.20 9.28 -44.24
N PRO A 189 5.33 9.06 -45.56
CA PRO A 189 5.47 7.73 -46.14
C PRO A 189 6.76 7.04 -45.67
N ASN A 190 6.80 5.71 -45.78
CA ASN A 190 7.97 4.92 -45.39
C ASN A 190 9.24 5.43 -46.07
N GLY A 191 10.25 5.84 -45.27
CA GLY A 191 11.51 6.43 -45.74
C GLY A 191 11.56 7.96 -45.76
N GLY A 192 10.42 8.67 -45.70
CA GLY A 192 10.37 10.15 -45.73
C GLY A 192 10.58 10.84 -44.37
N ARG A 193 10.66 10.07 -43.29
CA ARG A 193 10.73 10.59 -41.91
C ARG A 193 11.99 11.41 -41.61
N GLU A 194 13.12 11.05 -42.20
CA GLU A 194 14.38 11.82 -42.02
C GLU A 194 14.30 13.18 -42.69
N GLN A 195 13.68 13.24 -43.87
CA GLN A 195 13.46 14.50 -44.59
C GLN A 195 12.54 15.44 -43.81
N VAL A 196 11.46 14.92 -43.23
CA VAL A 196 10.56 15.71 -42.36
C VAL A 196 11.28 16.26 -41.14
N ILE A 197 12.17 15.48 -40.51
CA ILE A 197 12.97 15.98 -39.38
C ILE A 197 13.86 17.14 -39.83
N ALA A 198 14.52 17.01 -41.00
CA ALA A 198 15.36 18.08 -41.54
C ALA A 198 14.57 19.35 -41.89
N GLU A 199 13.38 19.21 -42.48
CA GLU A 199 12.50 20.31 -42.88
C GLU A 199 11.81 21.01 -41.69
N SER A 200 11.70 20.32 -40.54
CA SER A 200 11.04 20.89 -39.35
C SER A 200 11.74 22.11 -38.74
N GLY A 201 13.00 22.37 -39.10
CA GLY A 201 13.84 23.43 -38.50
C GLY A 201 14.23 23.18 -37.03
N LEU A 202 13.86 22.03 -36.46
CA LEU A 202 14.24 21.63 -35.10
C LEU A 202 15.54 20.83 -35.14
N LYS A 203 16.41 21.04 -34.15
CA LYS A 203 17.56 20.15 -33.92
C LYS A 203 17.04 18.73 -33.67
N ARG A 204 17.67 17.71 -34.28
CA ARG A 204 17.27 16.29 -34.16
C ARG A 204 17.03 15.84 -32.71
N SER A 205 17.92 16.21 -31.79
CA SER A 205 17.76 15.88 -30.36
C SER A 205 16.52 16.52 -29.73
N LEU A 206 16.23 17.78 -30.09
CA LEU A 206 15.07 18.51 -29.62
C LEU A 206 13.76 17.96 -30.24
N PHE A 207 13.80 17.53 -31.50
CA PHE A 207 12.69 16.84 -32.15
C PHE A 207 12.31 15.58 -31.36
N PHE A 208 13.27 14.67 -31.12
CA PHE A 208 12.98 13.43 -30.38
C PHE A 208 12.57 13.67 -28.92
N PHE A 209 13.06 14.75 -28.31
CA PHE A 209 12.60 15.18 -26.98
C PHE A 209 11.10 15.50 -26.99
N TYR A 210 10.63 16.33 -27.95
CA TYR A 210 9.21 16.65 -28.08
C TYR A 210 8.38 15.49 -28.58
N TRP A 211 8.91 14.66 -29.48
CA TRP A 211 8.22 13.46 -29.97
C TRP A 211 7.90 12.49 -28.83
N LYS A 212 8.88 12.19 -27.97
CA LYS A 212 8.66 11.33 -26.79
C LYS A 212 7.66 11.95 -25.81
N ALA A 213 7.70 13.27 -25.64
CA ALA A 213 6.75 13.98 -24.79
C ALA A 213 5.33 14.00 -25.39
N PHE A 214 5.21 14.17 -26.70
CA PHE A 214 3.96 14.15 -27.46
C PHE A 214 3.31 12.76 -27.42
N GLN A 215 4.10 11.70 -27.59
CA GLN A 215 3.67 10.32 -27.38
C GLN A 215 3.12 10.06 -25.98
N ARG A 216 3.67 10.73 -24.95
CA ARG A 216 3.28 10.51 -23.55
C ARG A 216 2.15 11.41 -23.04
N TYR A 217 2.07 12.65 -23.51
CA TYR A 217 1.19 13.66 -22.94
C TYR A 217 0.31 14.38 -23.96
N GLY A 218 0.26 13.93 -25.23
CA GLY A 218 -0.54 14.58 -26.27
C GLY A 218 -0.10 16.03 -26.51
N LEU A 219 -1.06 16.93 -26.67
CA LEU A 219 -0.82 18.38 -26.88
C LEU A 219 0.13 18.99 -25.84
N LEU A 220 0.01 18.59 -24.56
CA LEU A 220 0.90 19.06 -23.48
C LEU A 220 2.37 18.71 -23.71
N GLY A 221 2.64 17.65 -24.46
CA GLY A 221 3.99 17.22 -24.82
C GLY A 221 4.76 18.26 -25.64
N LEU A 222 4.06 19.13 -26.37
CA LEU A 222 4.65 20.17 -27.23
C LEU A 222 5.01 21.44 -26.46
N VAL A 223 4.44 21.61 -25.26
CA VAL A 223 4.62 22.79 -24.41
C VAL A 223 5.88 22.67 -23.57
N ASN A 224 6.62 23.78 -23.41
CA ASN A 224 7.80 23.80 -22.55
C ASN A 224 7.42 23.59 -21.07
N ARG A 225 8.29 22.93 -20.31
CA ARG A 225 8.11 22.79 -18.86
C ARG A 225 8.31 24.15 -18.19
N ALA A 226 7.29 24.66 -17.51
CA ALA A 226 7.45 25.84 -16.68
C ALA A 226 8.36 25.57 -15.46
N ARG A 227 8.77 26.63 -14.74
CA ARG A 227 9.54 26.49 -13.50
C ARG A 227 8.71 25.80 -12.42
N GLU A 228 9.39 25.11 -11.50
CA GLU A 228 8.72 24.59 -10.30
C GLU A 228 8.26 25.77 -9.44
N THR A 229 7.05 25.67 -8.89
CA THR A 229 6.41 26.76 -8.15
C THR A 229 6.95 26.82 -6.72
N PHE A 230 7.45 25.71 -6.18
CA PHE A 230 8.20 25.67 -4.93
C PHE A 230 9.37 24.69 -5.00
N ARG A 231 10.47 25.00 -4.28
CA ARG A 231 11.64 24.12 -4.16
C ARG A 231 11.38 22.99 -3.16
N ARG A 232 11.84 21.78 -3.50
CA ARG A 232 11.97 20.67 -2.55
C ARG A 232 13.08 20.97 -1.55
N SER A 233 12.81 20.78 -0.25
CA SER A 233 13.82 20.97 0.81
C SER A 233 14.88 19.87 0.72
N LYS A 234 16.11 20.13 1.20
CA LYS A 234 17.18 19.11 1.27
C LYS A 234 16.81 17.88 2.11
N ILE A 235 15.85 18.04 3.02
CA ILE A 235 15.31 16.99 3.89
C ILE A 235 14.31 16.10 3.14
N GLY A 236 13.72 16.60 2.04
CA GLY A 236 12.63 15.95 1.33
C GLY A 236 11.27 16.27 1.97
N LEU A 237 10.23 16.45 1.14
CA LEU A 237 8.90 16.85 1.59
C LEU A 237 8.25 15.78 2.51
N ALA A 238 8.47 14.50 2.22
CA ALA A 238 7.99 13.39 3.05
C ALA A 238 8.55 13.43 4.48
N ASN A 239 9.87 13.59 4.63
CA ASN A 239 10.49 13.69 5.95
C ASN A 239 10.07 14.97 6.67
N GLU A 240 9.93 16.08 5.94
CA GLU A 240 9.44 17.35 6.50
C GLU A 240 8.05 17.19 7.12
N ALA A 241 7.12 16.56 6.41
CA ALA A 241 5.77 16.29 6.93
C ALA A 241 5.78 15.34 8.13
N GLN A 242 6.60 14.28 8.11
CA GLN A 242 6.74 13.37 9.24
C GLN A 242 7.22 14.10 10.50
N LEU A 243 8.23 14.98 10.37
CA LEU A 243 8.72 15.79 11.50
C LEU A 243 7.65 16.70 12.07
N VAL A 244 6.91 17.40 11.19
CA VAL A 244 5.85 18.33 11.60
C VAL A 244 4.74 17.57 12.33
N VAL A 245 4.24 16.48 11.75
CA VAL A 245 3.19 15.66 12.38
C VAL A 245 3.67 15.06 13.70
N ASP A 246 4.92 14.60 13.79
CA ASP A 246 5.45 14.06 15.05
C ASP A 246 5.66 15.13 16.13
N LYS A 247 6.02 16.36 15.75
CA LYS A 247 6.08 17.49 16.68
C LYS A 247 4.70 17.91 17.17
N LEU A 248 3.69 17.85 16.30
CA LEU A 248 2.28 18.08 16.67
C LEU A 248 1.75 16.99 17.62
N ARG A 249 2.08 15.72 17.38
CA ARG A 249 1.71 14.60 18.26
C ARG A 249 2.40 14.66 19.62
N ARG A 250 3.69 15.03 19.67
CA ARG A 250 4.51 15.02 20.89
C ARG A 250 5.20 16.37 21.08
N PRO A 251 4.48 17.41 21.55
CA PRO A 251 5.01 18.78 21.69
C PRO A 251 6.24 18.87 22.61
N GLN A 252 6.30 18.01 23.64
CA GLN A 252 7.37 17.96 24.65
C GLN A 252 8.74 17.54 24.10
N ARG A 253 8.82 16.95 22.89
CA ARG A 253 10.10 16.45 22.35
C ARG A 253 11.05 17.60 21.99
N PRO A 254 12.33 17.55 22.40
CA PRO A 254 13.31 18.58 22.08
C PRO A 254 13.70 18.52 20.60
N ASN A 255 14.19 19.64 20.06
CA ASN A 255 14.62 19.71 18.66
C ASN A 255 15.83 18.80 18.36
N SER A 256 16.66 18.49 19.37
CA SER A 256 17.80 17.55 19.26
C SER A 256 17.36 16.14 18.84
N PHE A 257 16.24 15.66 19.37
CA PHE A 257 15.66 14.35 19.01
C PHE A 257 15.35 14.26 17.51
N PHE A 258 14.79 15.31 16.93
CA PHE A 258 14.45 15.35 15.51
C PHE A 258 15.70 15.43 14.62
N THR A 259 16.75 16.11 15.06
CA THR A 259 18.04 16.12 14.34
C THR A 259 18.73 14.77 14.38
N GLU A 260 18.74 14.07 15.51
CA GLU A 260 19.31 12.72 15.63
C GLU A 260 18.58 11.72 14.72
N ARG A 261 17.25 11.83 14.63
CA ARG A 261 16.46 10.98 13.72
C ARG A 261 16.74 11.25 12.23
N LEU A 262 17.03 12.49 11.86
CA LEU A 262 17.44 12.80 10.48
C LEU A 262 18.86 12.28 10.20
N GLN A 263 19.75 12.38 11.18
CA GLN A 263 21.12 11.85 11.09
C GLN A 263 21.15 10.33 10.98
N SER A 264 20.28 9.60 11.69
CA SER A 264 20.16 8.14 11.56
C SER A 264 19.69 7.71 10.16
N LYS A 265 18.93 8.56 9.46
CA LYS A 265 18.59 8.40 8.03
C LYS A 265 19.68 8.90 7.07
N LYS A 266 20.89 9.19 7.56
CA LYS A 266 22.04 9.77 6.82
C LYS A 266 21.78 11.18 6.24
N ILE A 267 20.79 11.92 6.75
CA ILE A 267 20.50 13.30 6.35
C ILE A 267 21.20 14.24 7.34
N ARG A 268 22.29 14.87 6.91
CA ARG A 268 23.03 15.84 7.75
C ARG A 268 22.24 17.14 7.85
N THR A 269 21.71 17.42 9.04
CA THR A 269 20.97 18.65 9.34
C THR A 269 21.32 19.17 10.71
N ASP A 270 21.34 20.50 10.83
CA ASP A 270 21.51 21.22 12.08
C ASP A 270 20.15 21.50 12.77
N PRO A 271 20.14 21.76 14.09
CA PRO A 271 18.91 22.08 14.83
C PRO A 271 18.18 23.34 14.35
N SER A 272 18.90 24.31 13.76
CA SER A 272 18.30 25.54 13.25
C SER A 272 17.44 25.27 12.01
N THR A 273 17.82 24.31 11.18
CA THR A 273 17.05 23.87 10.01
C THR A 273 15.72 23.23 10.43
N VAL A 274 15.73 22.40 11.48
CA VAL A 274 14.50 21.82 12.05
C VAL A 274 13.59 22.92 12.63
N MET A 275 14.16 23.89 13.34
CA MET A 275 13.37 25.03 13.85
C MET A 275 12.73 25.83 12.72
N LYS A 276 13.46 26.12 11.63
CA LYS A 276 12.92 26.84 10.46
C LYS A 276 11.73 26.10 9.84
N ILE A 277 11.73 24.77 9.83
CA ILE A 277 10.59 23.97 9.37
C ILE A 277 9.39 24.20 10.29
N PHE A 278 9.57 24.09 11.61
CA PHE A 278 8.45 24.28 12.55
C PHE A 278 7.88 25.70 12.51
N THR A 279 8.73 26.71 12.35
CA THR A 279 8.28 28.09 12.14
C THR A 279 7.52 28.23 10.83
N LYS A 280 8.02 27.67 9.73
CA LYS A 280 7.35 27.73 8.42
C LYS A 280 5.95 27.07 8.43
N TRP A 281 5.79 26.02 9.22
CA TRP A 281 4.51 25.33 9.35
C TRP A 281 3.59 25.92 10.43
N ASN A 282 3.99 26.99 11.12
CA ASN A 282 3.24 27.59 12.24
C ASN A 282 2.87 26.57 13.33
N VAL A 283 3.77 25.62 13.62
CA VAL A 283 3.51 24.51 14.57
C VAL A 283 3.20 25.01 15.98
N LYS A 284 3.74 26.17 16.38
CA LYS A 284 3.48 26.78 17.69
C LYS A 284 2.04 27.25 17.86
N ASP A 285 1.40 27.65 16.77
CA ASP A 285 0.05 28.21 16.77
C ASP A 285 -1.01 27.15 16.44
N TYR A 286 -0.67 25.86 16.58
CA TYR A 286 -1.58 24.76 16.29
C TYR A 286 -2.68 24.67 17.34
N ARG A 287 -3.94 24.78 16.91
CA ARG A 287 -5.11 24.88 17.82
C ARG A 287 -6.13 23.74 17.70
N CYS A 288 -5.82 22.65 16.99
CA CYS A 288 -6.80 21.61 16.68
C CYS A 288 -6.82 20.47 17.71
N GLU A 289 -8.01 20.02 18.12
CA GLU A 289 -8.28 18.87 19.00
C GLU A 289 -7.93 17.50 18.35
N PHE A 290 -7.36 17.50 17.15
CA PHE A 290 -7.11 16.32 16.32
C PHE A 290 -5.91 15.45 16.76
N VAL A 291 -5.29 15.75 17.91
CA VAL A 291 -4.08 15.04 18.39
C VAL A 291 -4.30 13.53 18.51
N HIS A 292 -5.49 13.09 18.97
CA HIS A 292 -5.80 11.68 19.19
C HIS A 292 -6.05 10.88 17.87
N ASN A 293 -6.51 11.54 16.80
CA ASN A 293 -6.76 10.89 15.51
C ASN A 293 -5.53 10.85 14.59
N LEU A 294 -4.47 11.61 14.91
CA LEU A 294 -3.19 11.50 14.20
C LEU A 294 -2.54 10.13 14.42
N GLU A 295 -2.81 9.46 15.55
CA GLU A 295 -2.32 8.10 15.85
C GLU A 295 -2.70 7.08 14.76
N ARG A 296 -3.82 7.30 14.05
CA ARG A 296 -4.32 6.42 12.97
C ARG A 296 -3.60 6.56 11.62
N LEU A 297 -2.73 7.56 11.44
CA LEU A 297 -2.04 7.81 10.16
C LEU A 297 -0.89 6.82 9.86
N GLU A 298 -0.66 5.84 10.74
CA GLU A 298 0.32 4.76 10.55
C GLU A 298 -0.21 3.52 9.82
N ALA A 299 -1.31 3.63 9.07
CA ALA A 299 -1.68 2.56 8.13
C ALA A 299 -0.81 2.62 6.86
N ALA A 300 0.49 2.34 7.01
CA ALA A 300 1.43 1.73 6.06
C ALA A 300 2.87 1.84 6.57
N ASP A 301 3.19 1.06 7.61
CA ASP A 301 4.37 0.22 7.78
C ASP A 301 4.38 -0.11 9.27
N GLU A 302 3.89 -1.30 9.63
CA GLU A 302 4.25 -1.93 10.90
C GLU A 302 5.76 -2.26 10.88
N LYS A 303 6.61 -1.24 10.81
CA LYS A 303 7.87 -1.29 11.54
C LYS A 303 7.50 -1.01 12.97
N ALA A 304 7.06 -2.07 13.63
CA ALA A 304 7.48 -2.42 14.98
C ALA A 304 8.12 -1.24 15.73
N SER A 305 7.29 -0.30 16.19
CA SER A 305 7.51 0.18 17.55
C SER A 305 7.05 -0.97 18.43
N GLN A 306 7.94 -1.95 18.57
CA GLN A 306 7.96 -2.80 19.75
C GLN A 306 8.11 -1.83 20.93
N GLN A 307 6.99 -1.37 21.47
CA GLN A 307 6.88 -1.48 22.91
C GLN A 307 6.89 -2.98 23.15
N GLU A 308 8.04 -3.48 23.60
CA GLU A 308 8.11 -4.78 24.25
C GLU A 308 7.05 -4.73 25.34
N GLU A 309 5.90 -5.37 25.11
CA GLU A 309 5.11 -5.82 26.24
C GLU A 309 6.05 -6.72 27.04
N PRO A 310 6.36 -6.37 28.30
CA PRO A 310 7.25 -7.18 29.10
C PRO A 310 6.64 -8.56 29.18
N ILE A 311 7.36 -9.56 28.69
CA ILE A 311 7.08 -10.95 28.98
C ILE A 311 7.04 -11.02 30.51
N PRO A 312 5.93 -11.46 31.14
CA PRO A 312 5.87 -11.55 32.58
C PRO A 312 7.01 -12.46 33.06
N GLU A 313 8.02 -11.88 33.70
CA GLU A 313 9.04 -12.62 34.42
C GLU A 313 8.44 -13.06 35.76
N GLU A 314 7.49 -13.99 35.70
CA GLU A 314 7.14 -14.75 36.90
C GLU A 314 8.16 -15.87 37.08
N LYS A 315 8.79 -15.88 38.26
CA LYS A 315 9.72 -16.94 38.67
C LYS A 315 8.99 -18.28 38.61
N PRO A 316 9.60 -19.33 38.03
CA PRO A 316 8.95 -20.63 37.95
C PRO A 316 8.83 -21.19 39.36
N VAL A 317 7.60 -21.38 39.81
CA VAL A 317 7.34 -22.37 40.83
C VAL A 317 6.92 -23.61 40.04
N ARG A 318 7.65 -24.73 40.19
CA ARG A 318 7.23 -26.01 39.62
C ARG A 318 5.88 -26.39 40.19
N TRP A 319 4.82 -26.26 39.40
CA TRP A 319 3.47 -26.65 39.77
C TRP A 319 3.09 -27.76 38.80
N VAL A 320 3.44 -29.00 39.16
CA VAL A 320 2.55 -30.08 38.76
C VAL A 320 1.19 -29.67 39.34
N ASP A 321 0.17 -29.55 38.49
CA ASP A 321 -1.19 -29.21 38.93
C ASP A 321 -1.51 -30.06 40.18
N GLN A 322 -1.87 -29.42 41.30
CA GLN A 322 -2.23 -30.13 42.52
C GLN A 322 -3.34 -31.16 42.24
N ASN A 323 -4.23 -30.88 41.28
CA ASN A 323 -5.23 -31.83 40.83
C ASN A 323 -4.61 -33.06 40.13
N PHE A 324 -3.53 -32.90 39.37
CA PHE A 324 -2.82 -34.01 38.75
C PHE A 324 -2.11 -34.89 39.79
N LEU A 325 -1.50 -34.30 40.82
CA LEU A 325 -0.89 -35.06 41.93
C LEU A 325 -1.94 -35.84 42.74
N ILE A 326 -3.11 -35.24 43.00
CA ILE A 326 -4.23 -35.91 43.66
C ILE A 326 -4.72 -37.08 42.79
N LYS A 327 -4.84 -36.89 41.47
CA LYS A 327 -5.24 -37.95 40.53
C LYS A 327 -4.21 -39.09 40.43
N LEU A 328 -2.91 -38.80 40.47
CA LEU A 328 -1.84 -39.81 40.47
C LEU A 328 -1.83 -40.67 41.74
N SER A 329 -2.32 -40.17 42.88
CA SER A 329 -2.36 -40.93 44.13
C SER A 329 -3.22 -42.20 44.02
N GLY A 330 -4.27 -42.19 43.18
CA GLY A 330 -5.12 -43.36 42.90
C GLY A 330 -4.45 -44.45 42.05
N LEU A 331 -3.42 -44.11 41.27
CA LEU A 331 -2.66 -45.11 40.50
C LEU A 331 -1.77 -45.98 41.39
N ARG A 332 -1.52 -45.58 42.65
CA ARG A 332 -0.79 -46.41 43.62
C ARG A 332 -1.60 -47.63 44.08
N THR A 333 -2.93 -47.54 44.03
CA THR A 333 -3.85 -48.61 44.47
C THR A 333 -4.46 -49.38 43.31
N ALA A 334 -4.55 -48.78 42.12
CA ALA A 334 -5.01 -49.44 40.89
C ALA A 334 -4.06 -49.11 39.72
N PRO A 335 -3.14 -50.02 39.35
CA PRO A 335 -2.25 -49.79 38.22
C PRO A 335 -3.04 -49.76 36.91
N ALA A 336 -2.84 -48.69 36.13
CA ALA A 336 -3.40 -48.57 34.79
C ALA A 336 -2.37 -49.09 33.77
N PRO A 337 -2.71 -50.06 32.91
CA PRO A 337 -1.85 -50.42 31.78
C PRO A 337 -1.79 -49.25 30.80
N ILE A 338 -0.57 -48.92 30.37
CA ILE A 338 -0.25 -47.79 29.49
C ILE A 338 0.49 -48.36 28.30
N ASP A 339 -0.06 -48.18 27.10
CA ASP A 339 0.50 -48.72 25.86
C ASP A 339 1.54 -47.77 25.22
N ALA A 340 1.51 -46.48 25.58
CA ALA A 340 2.44 -45.47 25.06
C ALA A 340 3.13 -44.65 26.16
N PRO A 341 3.97 -45.27 27.01
CA PRO A 341 4.68 -44.56 28.07
C PRO A 341 5.64 -43.48 27.53
N GLY A 342 6.04 -43.57 26.26
CA GLY A 342 6.86 -42.57 25.59
C GLY A 342 6.22 -41.17 25.52
N LEU A 343 4.89 -41.07 25.61
CA LEU A 343 4.22 -39.77 25.69
C LEU A 343 4.65 -38.96 26.92
N PHE A 344 4.93 -39.61 28.05
CA PHE A 344 5.35 -38.90 29.26
C PHE A 344 6.75 -38.29 29.15
N ALA A 345 7.59 -38.78 28.23
CA ALA A 345 8.88 -38.15 27.95
C ALA A 345 8.72 -36.76 27.30
N LEU A 346 7.60 -36.50 26.62
CA LEU A 346 7.29 -35.20 26.02
C LEU A 346 7.15 -34.09 27.08
N TRP A 347 6.78 -34.44 28.31
CA TRP A 347 6.69 -33.46 29.40
C TRP A 347 8.01 -32.76 29.66
N CYS A 348 9.13 -33.47 29.62
CA CYS A 348 10.46 -32.88 29.80
C CYS A 348 10.73 -31.79 28.75
N TYR A 349 10.33 -32.03 27.50
CA TYR A 349 10.49 -31.07 26.41
C TYR A 349 9.53 -29.88 26.53
N LEU A 350 8.29 -30.11 26.98
CA LEU A 350 7.32 -29.03 27.23
C LEU A 350 7.74 -28.14 28.41
N GLU A 351 8.34 -28.73 29.45
CA GLU A 351 8.95 -28.00 30.57
C GLU A 351 10.15 -27.18 30.11
N GLU A 352 11.08 -27.76 29.35
CA GLU A 352 12.26 -27.06 28.83
C GLU A 352 11.88 -25.94 27.85
N LEU A 353 10.85 -26.17 27.04
CA LEU A 353 10.25 -25.16 26.19
C LEU A 353 9.76 -23.98 27.04
N GLY A 354 9.21 -24.22 28.23
CA GLY A 354 8.73 -23.17 29.14
C GLY A 354 7.38 -22.59 28.70
N ILE A 355 6.55 -23.41 28.06
CA ILE A 355 5.28 -22.96 27.45
C ILE A 355 4.19 -22.70 28.50
N PHE A 356 4.28 -23.36 29.66
CA PHE A 356 3.25 -23.29 30.69
C PHE A 356 3.05 -21.88 31.29
N PRO A 357 4.09 -21.15 31.74
CA PRO A 357 3.92 -19.78 32.25
C PRO A 357 3.30 -18.82 31.23
N VAL A 358 3.61 -19.01 29.94
CA VAL A 358 3.08 -18.19 28.85
C VAL A 358 1.59 -18.43 28.66
N LEU A 359 1.17 -19.70 28.64
CA LEU A 359 -0.24 -20.06 28.52
C LEU A 359 -1.02 -19.65 29.77
N GLN A 360 -0.40 -19.72 30.96
CA GLN A 360 -1.00 -19.29 32.21
C GLN A 360 -1.24 -17.78 32.23
N ALA A 361 -0.25 -16.98 31.83
CA ALA A 361 -0.40 -15.53 31.69
C ALA A 361 -1.49 -15.14 30.68
N MET A 362 -1.75 -15.98 29.67
CA MET A 362 -2.83 -15.81 28.70
C MET A 362 -4.21 -16.29 29.19
N GLY A 363 -4.29 -16.87 30.40
CA GLY A 363 -5.52 -17.46 30.94
C GLY A 363 -5.95 -18.77 30.26
N LEU A 364 -5.03 -19.47 29.56
CA LEU A 364 -5.35 -20.66 28.76
C LEU A 364 -5.21 -21.99 29.53
N THR A 365 -4.63 -21.96 30.73
CA THR A 365 -4.39 -23.15 31.58
C THR A 365 -5.54 -23.47 32.53
N GLY A 366 -6.66 -22.74 32.45
CA GLY A 366 -7.84 -22.92 33.31
C GLY A 366 -7.64 -22.36 34.72
N GLY A 367 -8.62 -21.60 35.21
CA GLY A 367 -8.59 -20.93 36.51
C GLY A 367 -9.34 -21.68 37.62
N GLY A 368 -9.25 -23.02 37.69
CA GLY A 368 -9.84 -23.85 38.77
C GLY A 368 -11.37 -23.87 38.90
N GLU A 369 -12.10 -22.86 38.41
CA GLU A 369 -13.55 -22.68 38.55
C GLU A 369 -14.33 -22.96 37.24
N GLU A 370 -13.63 -23.26 36.14
CA GLU A 370 -14.26 -23.49 34.84
C GLU A 370 -14.89 -24.89 34.73
N LYS A 371 -16.18 -24.94 34.35
CA LYS A 371 -16.85 -26.19 33.99
C LYS A 371 -16.44 -26.59 32.58
N GLY A 372 -15.42 -27.44 32.43
CA GLY A 372 -15.02 -27.99 31.14
C GLY A 372 -13.55 -28.36 31.04
N TYR A 373 -13.08 -28.51 29.81
CA TYR A 373 -11.67 -28.73 29.49
C TYR A 373 -10.97 -27.39 29.32
N SER A 374 -9.79 -27.21 29.92
CA SER A 374 -8.98 -26.02 29.64
C SER A 374 -8.42 -26.08 28.23
N TRP A 375 -8.07 -24.92 27.66
CA TRP A 375 -7.43 -24.89 26.35
C TRP A 375 -6.10 -25.66 26.37
N PHE A 376 -5.35 -25.59 27.48
CA PHE A 376 -4.10 -26.32 27.66
C PHE A 376 -4.29 -27.83 27.63
N ASP A 377 -5.32 -28.38 28.28
CA ASP A 377 -5.59 -29.82 28.27
C ASP A 377 -5.91 -30.31 26.85
N LEU A 378 -6.69 -29.54 26.09
CA LEU A 378 -6.98 -29.83 24.69
C LEU A 378 -5.73 -29.70 23.81
N PHE A 379 -4.87 -28.73 24.09
CA PHE A 379 -3.59 -28.58 23.40
C PHE A 379 -2.66 -29.77 23.66
N LEU A 380 -2.56 -30.26 24.90
CA LEU A 380 -1.83 -31.48 25.24
C LEU A 380 -2.44 -32.70 24.53
N LEU A 381 -3.77 -32.80 24.46
CA LEU A 381 -4.44 -33.86 23.70
C LEU A 381 -4.04 -33.84 22.22
N ALA A 382 -3.95 -32.65 21.61
CA ALA A 382 -3.51 -32.50 20.23
C ALA A 382 -2.04 -32.91 20.02
N ILE A 383 -1.15 -32.56 20.95
CA ILE A 383 0.27 -32.97 20.94
C ILE A 383 0.36 -34.49 21.10
N GLY A 384 -0.22 -35.02 22.17
CA GLY A 384 -0.16 -36.45 22.51
C GLY A 384 -0.68 -37.30 21.35
N ARG A 385 -1.80 -36.91 20.75
CA ARG A 385 -2.37 -37.58 19.58
C ARG A 385 -1.39 -37.65 18.41
N THR A 386 -0.69 -36.55 18.16
CA THR A 386 0.26 -36.44 17.03
C THR A 386 1.46 -37.37 17.24
N PHE A 387 2.03 -37.40 18.44
CA PHE A 387 3.14 -38.29 18.78
C PHE A 387 2.72 -39.75 18.94
N TYR A 388 1.47 -40.01 19.32
CA TYR A 388 0.88 -41.35 19.30
C TYR A 388 0.65 -41.86 17.87
N GLY A 389 0.58 -40.97 16.86
CA GLY A 389 0.37 -41.34 15.46
C GLY A 389 -1.10 -41.40 15.02
N ILE A 390 -2.02 -40.81 15.78
CA ILE A 390 -3.45 -40.78 15.44
C ILE A 390 -3.73 -39.57 14.55
N SER A 391 -4.05 -39.78 13.27
CA SER A 391 -4.20 -38.68 12.29
C SER A 391 -5.53 -37.90 12.37
N SER A 392 -6.57 -38.46 12.97
CA SER A 392 -7.90 -37.82 13.08
C SER A 392 -8.22 -37.38 14.52
N TYR A 393 -8.84 -36.20 14.67
CA TYR A 393 -9.33 -35.71 15.96
C TYR A 393 -10.44 -36.62 16.52
N SER A 394 -11.39 -37.05 15.69
CA SER A 394 -12.48 -37.94 16.12
C SER A 394 -11.96 -39.28 16.65
N LYS A 395 -10.94 -39.86 15.99
CA LYS A 395 -10.29 -41.10 16.46
C LYS A 395 -9.56 -40.92 17.78
N ALA A 396 -9.04 -39.71 18.05
CA ALA A 396 -8.40 -39.40 19.32
C ALA A 396 -9.43 -39.29 20.45
N CYS A 397 -10.60 -38.73 20.16
CA CYS A 397 -11.73 -38.63 21.10
C CYS A 397 -12.37 -39.99 21.43
N GLU A 398 -12.33 -40.93 20.49
CA GLU A 398 -12.84 -42.31 20.66
C GLU A 398 -11.78 -43.29 21.18
N HIS A 399 -10.57 -42.80 21.47
CA HIS A 399 -9.46 -43.66 21.88
C HIS A 399 -9.73 -44.24 23.28
N GLN A 400 -9.64 -45.55 23.43
CA GLN A 400 -10.03 -46.22 24.67
C GLN A 400 -8.85 -46.38 25.66
N GLU A 401 -7.62 -46.25 25.16
CA GLU A 401 -6.41 -46.46 25.94
C GLU A 401 -6.04 -45.20 26.75
N LEU A 402 -5.47 -45.40 27.93
CA LEU A 402 -5.35 -44.36 28.96
C LEU A 402 -4.13 -43.45 28.83
N SER A 403 -3.11 -43.80 28.04
CA SER A 403 -1.89 -42.98 27.86
C SER A 403 -2.23 -41.57 27.38
N LEU A 404 -3.14 -41.46 26.41
CA LEU A 404 -3.50 -40.19 25.79
C LEU A 404 -4.29 -39.25 26.73
N PRO A 405 -5.39 -39.68 27.38
CA PRO A 405 -6.07 -38.84 28.36
C PRO A 405 -5.21 -38.55 29.59
N LEU A 406 -4.39 -39.51 30.05
CA LEU A 406 -3.50 -39.31 31.20
C LEU A 406 -2.40 -38.28 30.92
N PHE A 407 -1.78 -38.32 29.72
CA PHE A 407 -0.84 -37.29 29.28
C PHE A 407 -1.48 -35.90 29.23
N SER A 408 -2.75 -35.83 28.85
CA SER A 408 -3.48 -34.58 28.60
C SER A 408 -4.23 -34.06 29.83
N HIS A 409 -4.03 -34.67 30.99
CA HIS A 409 -4.72 -34.37 32.26
C HIS A 409 -6.25 -34.55 32.24
N LEU A 410 -6.75 -35.33 31.27
CA LEU A 410 -8.17 -35.56 31.05
C LEU A 410 -8.66 -36.80 31.82
N LEU A 411 -9.78 -36.65 32.52
CA LEU A 411 -10.48 -37.79 33.15
C LEU A 411 -11.31 -38.58 32.13
N ALA A 412 -11.84 -37.88 31.13
CA ALA A 412 -12.58 -38.45 30.02
C ALA A 412 -12.27 -37.61 28.78
N LEU A 413 -12.11 -38.28 27.64
CA LEU A 413 -11.84 -37.61 26.38
C LEU A 413 -13.04 -36.74 25.97
N PRO A 414 -12.80 -35.53 25.42
CA PRO A 414 -13.85 -34.69 24.87
C PRO A 414 -14.50 -35.37 23.67
N CYS A 415 -15.78 -35.08 23.42
CA CYS A 415 -16.35 -35.35 22.10
C CYS A 415 -15.67 -34.45 21.05
N ASN A 416 -15.75 -34.85 19.78
CA ASN A 416 -15.08 -34.14 18.69
C ASN A 416 -15.44 -32.65 18.62
N ASP A 417 -16.71 -32.30 18.86
CA ASP A 417 -17.17 -30.91 18.83
C ASP A 417 -16.61 -30.09 19.99
N SER A 418 -16.59 -30.64 21.21
CA SER A 418 -15.97 -29.98 22.37
C SER A 418 -14.47 -29.79 22.18
N PHE A 419 -13.80 -30.75 21.55
CA PHE A 419 -12.38 -30.65 21.26
C PHE A 419 -12.08 -29.54 20.24
N LEU A 420 -12.79 -29.52 19.11
CA LEU A 420 -12.58 -28.54 18.05
C LEU A 420 -12.99 -27.12 18.48
N ASN A 421 -14.14 -26.97 19.12
CA ASN A 421 -14.59 -25.66 19.61
C ASN A 421 -13.69 -25.13 20.71
N GLY A 422 -13.19 -26.01 21.59
CA GLY A 422 -12.23 -25.63 22.62
C GLY A 422 -10.88 -25.21 22.04
N LEU A 423 -10.33 -25.89 21.04
CA LEU A 423 -9.11 -25.44 20.37
C LEU A 423 -9.30 -24.12 19.60
N ALA A 424 -10.49 -23.91 19.03
CA ALA A 424 -10.84 -22.70 18.29
C ALA A 424 -11.12 -21.47 19.18
N SER A 425 -11.19 -21.63 20.51
CA SER A 425 -11.49 -20.52 21.42
C SER A 425 -10.31 -19.55 21.62
N VAL A 426 -9.12 -19.90 21.14
CA VAL A 426 -7.93 -19.04 21.24
C VAL A 426 -8.03 -17.85 20.28
N SER A 427 -7.78 -16.64 20.80
CA SER A 427 -7.85 -15.41 20.02
C SER A 427 -6.65 -15.25 19.07
N GLU A 428 -6.83 -14.46 18.00
CA GLU A 428 -5.76 -14.13 17.06
C GLU A 428 -4.56 -13.44 17.75
N GLU A 429 -4.83 -12.61 18.75
CA GLU A 429 -3.78 -11.95 19.52
C GLU A 429 -2.99 -12.94 20.38
N GLN A 430 -3.65 -13.87 21.07
CA GLN A 430 -2.97 -14.94 21.81
C GLN A 430 -2.13 -15.83 20.88
N ILE A 431 -2.66 -16.19 19.69
CA ILE A 431 -1.89 -16.94 18.67
C ILE A 431 -0.65 -16.15 18.25
N ARG A 432 -0.78 -14.84 18.04
CA ARG A 432 0.33 -13.96 17.64
C ARG A 432 1.43 -13.93 18.69
N VAL A 433 1.05 -13.78 19.96
CA VAL A 433 2.00 -13.79 21.09
C VAL A 433 2.68 -15.16 21.20
N LEU A 434 1.92 -16.25 21.14
CA LEU A 434 2.45 -17.61 21.22
C LEU A 434 3.45 -17.91 20.09
N ARG A 435 3.14 -17.52 18.85
CA ARG A 435 4.04 -17.68 17.70
C ARG A 435 5.36 -16.93 17.90
N ARG A 436 5.29 -15.66 18.30
CA ARG A 436 6.51 -14.85 18.54
C ARG A 436 7.36 -15.45 19.66
N TRP A 437 6.69 -15.88 20.74
CA TRP A 437 7.37 -16.51 21.86
C TRP A 437 8.04 -17.82 21.44
N LEU A 438 7.36 -18.70 20.69
CA LEU A 438 7.94 -19.96 20.20
C LEU A 438 9.16 -19.74 19.32
N VAL A 439 9.13 -18.75 18.42
CA VAL A 439 10.28 -18.42 17.57
C VAL A 439 11.45 -17.89 18.40
N LYS A 440 11.19 -16.99 19.37
CA LYS A 440 12.21 -16.48 20.28
C LYS A 440 12.83 -17.61 21.10
N ARG A 441 11.99 -18.45 21.69
CA ARG A 441 12.40 -19.57 22.53
C ARG A 441 13.17 -20.64 21.74
N GLY A 442 12.74 -20.94 20.52
CA GLY A 442 13.45 -21.84 19.62
C GLY A 442 14.86 -21.34 19.29
N LYS A 443 15.06 -20.02 19.19
CA LYS A 443 16.39 -19.43 19.02
C LYS A 443 17.23 -19.50 20.29
N GLU A 444 16.64 -19.25 21.46
CA GLU A 444 17.33 -19.37 22.76
C GLU A 444 17.82 -20.80 23.03
N LEU A 445 17.00 -21.80 22.66
CA LEU A 445 17.32 -23.22 22.80
C LEU A 445 18.26 -23.74 21.68
N GLY A 446 18.65 -22.91 20.72
CA GLY A 446 19.52 -23.30 19.61
C GLY A 446 18.86 -24.23 18.57
N VAL A 447 17.53 -24.39 18.63
CA VAL A 447 16.74 -25.15 17.63
C VAL A 447 16.62 -24.36 16.32
N LEU A 448 16.68 -23.03 16.40
CA LEU A 448 16.67 -22.10 15.28
C LEU A 448 17.96 -21.26 15.27
N GLU A 449 18.62 -21.19 14.12
CA GLU A 449 19.73 -20.25 13.89
C GLU A 449 19.22 -18.92 13.32
N GLY A 450 18.27 -18.98 12.39
CA GLY A 450 17.64 -17.82 11.75
C GLY A 450 18.56 -17.02 10.82
N LYS A 451 19.68 -17.61 10.34
CA LYS A 451 20.61 -16.94 9.40
C LYS A 451 20.12 -16.96 7.96
N ARG A 452 19.59 -18.10 7.52
CA ARG A 452 19.00 -18.30 6.20
C ARG A 452 17.60 -18.84 6.37
N ILE A 453 16.60 -18.02 6.09
CA ILE A 453 15.20 -18.40 6.21
C ILE A 453 14.61 -18.51 4.81
N ALA A 454 14.05 -19.67 4.49
CA ALA A 454 13.23 -19.84 3.32
C ALA A 454 11.77 -19.62 3.67
N MET A 455 11.04 -19.02 2.73
CA MET A 455 9.64 -18.68 2.90
C MET A 455 8.88 -19.11 1.66
N ASP A 456 7.89 -19.98 1.82
CA ASP A 456 6.88 -20.25 0.80
C ASP A 456 5.65 -19.40 1.11
N PHE A 457 5.63 -18.20 0.52
CA PHE A 457 4.49 -17.29 0.56
C PHE A 457 3.87 -17.18 -0.83
N HIS A 458 2.57 -17.48 -0.93
CA HIS A 458 1.77 -16.93 -2.03
C HIS A 458 1.22 -15.58 -1.58
N GLN A 459 1.77 -14.50 -2.13
CA GLN A 459 1.24 -13.17 -1.91
C GLN A 459 -0.11 -13.09 -2.63
N ILE A 460 -1.21 -13.19 -1.89
CA ILE A 460 -2.49 -12.74 -2.42
C ILE A 460 -2.40 -11.22 -2.41
N ASP A 461 -2.11 -10.62 -3.57
CA ASP A 461 -2.34 -9.20 -3.77
C ASP A 461 -3.79 -8.92 -3.37
N ARG A 462 -4.00 -8.09 -2.34
CA ARG A 462 -5.35 -7.67 -1.91
C ARG A 462 -6.12 -6.92 -3.01
N ASP A 463 -5.46 -6.64 -4.14
CA ASP A 463 -6.02 -6.02 -5.34
C ASP A 463 -6.61 -7.01 -6.35
N VAL A 464 -6.53 -8.33 -6.11
CA VAL A 464 -7.20 -9.26 -7.02
C VAL A 464 -8.72 -9.26 -6.77
N ARG A 465 -9.47 -8.87 -7.80
CA ARG A 465 -10.93 -8.97 -7.85
C ARG A 465 -11.33 -10.43 -7.64
N ILE A 466 -11.70 -10.80 -6.42
CA ILE A 466 -12.15 -12.15 -6.04
C ILE A 466 -13.30 -12.67 -6.95
N ALA A 467 -14.07 -11.77 -7.56
CA ALA A 467 -15.09 -12.11 -8.55
C ALA A 467 -14.52 -12.71 -9.85
N GLU A 468 -13.32 -12.29 -10.28
CA GLU A 468 -12.67 -12.71 -11.54
C GLU A 468 -11.83 -13.99 -11.35
N LEU A 469 -11.39 -14.30 -10.13
CA LEU A 469 -10.61 -15.52 -9.81
C LEU A 469 -11.46 -16.75 -9.43
N ARG A 470 -12.79 -16.69 -9.48
CA ARG A 470 -13.72 -17.77 -9.06
C ARG A 470 -13.55 -19.15 -9.74
N ASN A 471 -12.57 -19.31 -10.63
CA ASN A 471 -12.27 -20.57 -11.32
C ASN A 471 -10.78 -20.99 -11.31
N PHE A 472 -9.89 -20.24 -10.65
CA PHE A 472 -8.48 -20.64 -10.51
C PHE A 472 -8.28 -21.36 -9.17
N GLY A 473 -7.96 -22.67 -9.21
CA GLY A 473 -7.72 -23.48 -8.00
C GLY A 473 -8.61 -24.72 -7.82
N LYS A 474 -9.23 -25.25 -8.89
CA LYS A 474 -9.99 -26.52 -8.80
C LYS A 474 -9.02 -27.72 -8.82
N GLY A 475 -8.70 -28.26 -7.65
CA GLY A 475 -8.02 -29.55 -7.50
C GLY A 475 -9.01 -30.74 -7.51
N PRO A 476 -8.61 -31.94 -7.97
CA PRO A 476 -9.50 -33.09 -8.03
C PRO A 476 -9.83 -33.62 -6.61
N SER A 477 -11.12 -33.85 -6.36
CA SER A 477 -11.62 -34.61 -5.20
C SER A 477 -12.09 -36.00 -5.66
N PRO A 478 -11.79 -37.09 -4.93
CA PRO A 478 -12.19 -38.45 -5.31
C PRO A 478 -13.71 -38.68 -5.40
N LYS A 479 -14.57 -37.76 -4.94
CA LYS A 479 -16.01 -37.98 -4.79
C LYS A 479 -16.92 -36.85 -5.33
N LYS A 480 -16.58 -36.23 -6.47
CA LYS A 480 -17.48 -35.38 -7.32
C LYS A 480 -18.42 -34.38 -6.59
N LYS A 481 -18.08 -33.92 -5.40
CA LYS A 481 -18.75 -32.80 -4.72
C LYS A 481 -17.76 -31.65 -4.71
N LEU A 482 -18.13 -30.53 -5.33
CA LEU A 482 -17.43 -29.26 -5.20
C LEU A 482 -17.46 -28.87 -3.72
N CYS A 483 -16.31 -28.91 -3.05
CA CYS A 483 -16.13 -28.33 -1.72
C CYS A 483 -15.33 -27.02 -1.82
N CYS A 484 -15.72 -26.07 -0.98
CA CYS A 484 -15.32 -24.67 -0.94
C CYS A 484 -13.85 -24.47 -0.56
N ASN A 485 -13.31 -23.31 -1.00
CA ASN A 485 -12.09 -22.62 -0.54
C ASN A 485 -11.00 -23.54 0.02
N GLY A 486 -10.00 -23.90 -0.80
CA GLY A 486 -8.81 -24.57 -0.28
C GLY A 486 -8.13 -23.70 0.79
N PHE A 487 -7.25 -24.29 1.58
CA PHE A 487 -6.34 -23.53 2.44
C PHE A 487 -4.92 -23.88 1.99
N ARG A 488 -4.10 -22.88 1.66
CA ARG A 488 -2.69 -23.08 1.30
C ARG A 488 -1.81 -22.82 2.53
N PRO A 489 -0.87 -23.72 2.85
CA PRO A 489 0.11 -23.46 3.89
C PRO A 489 1.10 -22.37 3.42
N HIS A 490 1.30 -21.38 4.27
CA HIS A 490 2.38 -20.40 4.21
C HIS A 490 3.41 -20.86 5.22
N LEU A 491 4.60 -21.21 4.74
CA LEU A 491 5.64 -21.83 5.55
C LEU A 491 6.86 -20.91 5.59
N ALA A 492 7.42 -20.75 6.78
CA ALA A 492 8.78 -20.24 6.95
C ALA A 492 9.60 -21.33 7.62
N TRP A 493 10.76 -21.67 7.05
CA TRP A 493 11.67 -22.67 7.62
C TRP A 493 13.11 -22.15 7.64
N ASP A 494 13.85 -22.55 8.66
CA ASP A 494 15.26 -22.27 8.81
C ASP A 494 16.04 -23.25 7.92
N LEU A 495 16.80 -22.73 6.97
CA LEU A 495 17.61 -23.54 6.06
C LEU A 495 18.86 -24.10 6.73
N GLU A 496 19.31 -23.52 7.84
CA GLU A 496 20.49 -24.02 8.55
C GLU A 496 20.15 -25.26 9.36
N THR A 497 19.05 -25.21 10.10
CA THR A 497 18.63 -26.31 10.99
C THR A 497 17.61 -27.24 10.36
N GLY A 498 17.00 -26.85 9.25
CA GLY A 498 15.87 -27.56 8.63
C GLY A 498 14.57 -27.45 9.43
N CYS A 499 14.55 -26.66 10.51
CA CYS A 499 13.40 -26.53 11.38
C CYS A 499 12.34 -25.59 10.79
N LEU A 500 11.08 -26.01 10.88
CA LEU A 500 9.95 -25.15 10.55
C LEU A 500 9.81 -24.04 11.61
N ILE A 501 9.86 -22.79 11.16
CA ILE A 501 9.76 -21.61 12.03
C ILE A 501 8.30 -21.23 12.23
N VAL A 502 7.51 -21.16 11.15
CA VAL A 502 6.07 -20.86 11.20
C VAL A 502 5.34 -21.61 10.09
N ALA A 503 4.16 -22.15 10.41
CA ALA A 503 3.18 -22.58 9.44
C ALA A 503 1.84 -21.87 9.67
N GLU A 504 1.29 -21.31 8.60
CA GLU A 504 -0.02 -20.66 8.63
C GLU A 504 -0.86 -21.13 7.45
N PHE A 505 -2.05 -21.64 7.71
CA PHE A 505 -2.98 -22.01 6.64
C PHE A 505 -3.85 -20.81 6.31
N ARG A 506 -3.65 -20.24 5.12
CA ARG A 506 -4.53 -19.17 4.61
C ARG A 506 -5.51 -19.76 3.62
N LYS A 507 -6.72 -19.20 3.61
CA LYS A 507 -7.71 -19.53 2.59
C LYS A 507 -7.06 -19.32 1.20
N SER A 508 -6.87 -20.40 0.47
CA SER A 508 -6.52 -20.38 -0.94
C SER A 508 -7.66 -19.67 -1.67
N SER A 509 -7.29 -18.76 -2.55
CA SER A 509 -8.20 -18.11 -3.50
C SER A 509 -9.11 -19.12 -4.19
#